data_AF-A0A944XSF8-F1
#
_entry.id   AF-A0A944XSF8-F1
#
_cell.length_a   1.000
_cell.length_b   1.000
_cell.length_c   1.000
_cell.angle_alpha   90.00
_cell.angle_beta   90.00
_cell.angle_gamma   90.00
#
_symmetry.space_group_name_H-M   'P 1'
#
loop_
_entity.id
_entity.type
_entity.pdbx_description
1 polymer ?
#
loop_
_entity_poly.entity_id
_entity_poly.type
_entity_poly.pdbx_seq_one_letter_code
_entity_poly.pdbx_strand_id
1 'polypeptide(L)'
;MSEEHYDIVKEAVLNHLREVFEEIEVDIARTHEEKYAMLEDVLENAGDVDELKVAFTQWYNDQADDLELEYELEELWQNSLGDVDLS
;
A
#
# COMPACT_ATOMS: atom_id res chain seq x y z
N MET A 1 -37.16 20.90 -13.87
CA MET A 1 -36.37 20.76 -12.63
C MET A 1 -36.19 22.15 -12.08
N SER A 2 -36.69 22.45 -10.88
CA SER A 2 -36.33 23.73 -10.25
C SER A 2 -34.87 23.67 -9.78
N GLU A 3 -34.26 24.83 -9.61
CA GLU A 3 -32.88 24.97 -9.12
C GLU A 3 -32.69 24.27 -7.76
N GLU A 4 -33.71 24.31 -6.91
CA GLU A 4 -33.79 23.57 -5.63
C GLU A 4 -33.71 22.04 -5.80
N HIS A 5 -34.36 21.47 -6.82
CA HIS A 5 -34.24 20.03 -7.12
C HIS A 5 -32.87 19.67 -7.70
N TYR A 6 -32.23 20.61 -8.41
CA TYR A 6 -30.88 20.40 -8.92
C TYR A 6 -29.86 20.33 -7.79
N ASP A 7 -29.92 21.26 -6.83
CA ASP A 7 -28.98 21.29 -5.71
C ASP A 7 -29.12 20.06 -4.80
N ILE A 8 -30.35 19.61 -4.51
CA ILE A 8 -30.58 18.39 -3.73
C ILE A 8 -29.99 17.16 -4.43
N VAL A 9 -30.20 17.01 -5.73
CA VAL A 9 -29.67 15.86 -6.49
C VAL A 9 -28.15 15.93 -6.59
N LYS A 10 -27.58 17.12 -6.80
CA LYS A 10 -26.13 17.35 -6.81
C LYS A 10 -25.49 16.95 -5.48
N GLU A 11 -26.07 17.39 -4.36
CA GLU A 11 -25.58 17.03 -3.02
C GLU A 11 -25.66 15.52 -2.77
N ALA A 12 -26.75 14.87 -3.18
CA ALA A 12 -26.89 13.42 -3.06
C ALA A 12 -25.81 12.67 -3.85
N VAL A 13 -25.52 13.08 -5.09
CA VAL A 13 -24.45 12.47 -5.91
C VAL A 13 -23.08 12.69 -5.30
N LEU A 14 -22.78 13.91 -4.82
CA LEU A 14 -21.49 14.24 -4.21
C LEU A 14 -21.26 13.47 -2.90
N ASN A 15 -22.29 13.33 -2.07
CA ASN A 15 -22.21 12.56 -0.84
C ASN A 15 -22.01 11.08 -1.14
N HIS A 16 -22.74 10.52 -2.09
CA HIS A 16 -22.55 9.12 -2.47
C HIS A 16 -21.15 8.84 -3.02
N LEU A 17 -20.60 9.72 -3.86
CA LEU A 17 -19.22 9.57 -4.34
C LEU A 17 -18.19 9.68 -3.22
N ARG A 18 -18.44 10.52 -2.21
CA ARG A 18 -17.58 10.58 -1.02
C ARG A 18 -17.59 9.26 -0.26
N GLU A 19 -18.77 8.69 -0.02
CA GLU A 19 -18.91 7.38 0.64
C GLU A 19 -18.16 6.29 -0.14
N VAL A 20 -18.28 6.26 -1.47
CA VAL A 20 -17.57 5.32 -2.33
C VAL A 20 -16.04 5.48 -2.22
N PHE A 21 -15.54 6.72 -2.17
CA PHE A 21 -14.10 6.95 -1.98
C PHE A 21 -13.62 6.49 -0.60
N GLU A 22 -14.39 6.76 0.45
CA GLU A 22 -14.07 6.28 1.81
C GLU A 22 -14.04 4.75 1.89
N GLU A 23 -14.98 4.06 1.21
CA GLU A 23 -14.98 2.60 1.12
C GLU A 23 -13.72 2.08 0.42
N ILE A 24 -13.34 2.67 -0.73
CA ILE A 24 -12.13 2.31 -1.47
C ILE A 24 -10.87 2.53 -0.62
N GLU A 25 -10.77 3.68 0.07
CA GLU A 25 -9.62 4.00 0.93
C GLU A 25 -9.47 2.99 2.07
N VAL A 26 -10.58 2.58 2.70
CA VAL A 26 -10.57 1.57 3.77
C VAL A 26 -10.11 0.22 3.24
N ASP A 27 -10.57 -0.19 2.06
CA ASP A 27 -10.18 -1.47 1.47
C ASP A 27 -8.70 -1.47 1.05
N ILE A 28 -8.21 -0.38 0.45
CA ILE A 28 -6.78 -0.20 0.14
C ILE A 28 -5.94 -0.29 1.43
N ALA A 29 -6.35 0.41 2.49
CA ALA A 29 -5.64 0.39 3.77
C ALA A 29 -5.54 -1.03 4.35
N ARG A 30 -6.63 -1.80 4.29
CA ARG A 30 -6.63 -3.21 4.73
C ARG A 30 -5.69 -4.07 3.90
N THR A 31 -5.71 -3.94 2.57
CA THR A 31 -4.79 -4.67 1.69
C THR A 31 -3.33 -4.33 1.99
N HIS A 32 -3.01 -3.07 2.28
CA HIS A 32 -1.66 -2.68 2.69
C HIS A 32 -1.27 -3.31 4.04
N GLU A 33 -2.17 -3.34 5.02
CA GLU A 33 -1.93 -4.00 6.31
C GLU A 33 -1.67 -5.51 6.15
N GLU A 34 -2.46 -6.19 5.32
CA GLU A 34 -2.29 -7.63 5.04
C GLU A 34 -0.93 -7.92 4.37
N LYS A 35 -0.58 -7.14 3.35
CA LYS A 35 0.72 -7.27 2.66
C LYS A 35 1.89 -7.01 3.59
N TYR A 36 1.78 -6.00 4.46
CA TYR A 36 2.80 -5.69 5.46
C TYR A 36 2.94 -6.83 6.48
N ALA A 37 1.84 -7.40 6.97
CA ALA A 37 1.88 -8.55 7.87
C ALA A 37 2.53 -9.78 7.21
N MET A 38 2.27 -10.02 5.92
CA MET A 38 2.96 -11.07 5.16
C MET A 38 4.46 -10.78 5.03
N LEU A 39 4.85 -9.51 4.84
CA LEU A 39 6.26 -9.12 4.80
C LEU A 39 6.94 -9.40 6.14
N GLU A 40 6.34 -9.02 7.26
CA GLU A 40 6.88 -9.30 8.59
C GLU A 40 7.14 -10.79 8.78
N ASP A 41 6.17 -11.65 8.45
CA ASP A 41 6.32 -13.11 8.57
C ASP A 41 7.48 -13.67 7.73
N VAL A 42 7.63 -13.25 6.47
CA VAL A 42 8.75 -13.75 5.65
C VAL A 42 10.11 -13.24 6.12
N LEU A 43 10.19 -12.00 6.64
CA LEU A 43 11.45 -11.46 7.15
C LEU A 43 11.84 -12.07 8.50
N GLU A 44 10.88 -12.42 9.35
CA GLU A 44 11.13 -13.12 10.63
C GLU A 44 11.79 -14.48 10.44
N ASN A 45 11.60 -15.09 9.27
CA ASN A 45 12.20 -16.38 8.91
C ASN A 45 13.63 -16.28 8.35
N ALA A 46 14.15 -15.07 8.09
CA ALA A 46 15.52 -14.87 7.61
C ALA A 46 16.55 -14.94 8.75
N GLY A 47 17.64 -15.70 8.56
CA GLY A 47 18.69 -15.89 9.56
C GLY A 47 19.83 -14.87 9.52
N ASP A 48 20.01 -14.20 8.38
CA ASP A 48 21.02 -13.16 8.17
C ASP A 48 20.58 -12.11 7.13
N VAL A 49 21.43 -11.12 6.86
CA VAL A 49 21.11 -9.99 5.95
C VAL A 49 20.96 -10.44 4.50
N ASP A 50 21.72 -11.43 4.06
CA ASP A 50 21.64 -11.94 2.68
C ASP A 50 20.31 -12.70 2.50
N GLU A 51 19.93 -13.53 3.47
CA GLU A 51 18.63 -14.20 3.52
C GLU A 51 17.47 -13.18 3.62
N LEU A 52 17.64 -12.11 4.38
CA LEU A 52 16.65 -11.03 4.52
C LEU A 52 16.44 -10.30 3.18
N LYS A 53 17.51 -10.02 2.44
CA LYS A 53 17.42 -9.44 1.10
C LYS A 53 16.70 -10.38 0.13
N VAL A 54 16.96 -11.68 0.21
CA VAL A 54 16.27 -12.69 -0.61
C VAL A 54 14.79 -12.77 -0.27
N ALA A 55 14.42 -12.86 1.01
CA ALA A 55 13.03 -12.90 1.46
C ALA A 55 12.25 -11.64 1.03
N PHE A 56 12.83 -10.45 1.22
CA PHE A 56 12.24 -9.20 0.76
C PHE A 56 12.03 -9.18 -0.76
N THR A 57 13.03 -9.63 -1.53
CA THR A 57 12.97 -9.70 -3.00
C THR A 57 11.87 -10.64 -3.47
N GLN A 58 11.73 -11.81 -2.83
CA GLN A 58 10.68 -12.78 -3.18
C GLN A 58 9.30 -12.21 -2.91
N TRP A 59 9.07 -11.68 -1.71
CA TRP A 59 7.81 -11.04 -1.36
C TRP A 59 7.49 -9.88 -2.31
N TYR A 60 8.45 -8.99 -2.60
CA TYR A 60 8.21 -7.87 -3.50
C TYR A 60 7.77 -8.35 -4.89
N ASN A 61 8.46 -9.35 -5.45
CA ASN A 61 8.09 -9.90 -6.75
C ASN A 61 6.71 -10.57 -6.74
N ASP A 62 6.36 -11.25 -5.66
CA ASP A 62 5.04 -11.88 -5.50
C ASP A 62 3.91 -10.85 -5.34
N GLN A 63 4.23 -9.63 -4.87
CA GLN A 63 3.26 -8.56 -4.64
C GLN A 63 3.34 -7.42 -5.68
N ALA A 64 4.29 -7.47 -6.64
CA ALA A 64 4.68 -6.34 -7.47
C ALA A 64 3.53 -5.75 -8.30
N ASP A 65 2.66 -6.61 -8.84
CA ASP A 65 1.53 -6.20 -9.67
C ASP A 65 0.48 -5.39 -8.86
N ASP A 66 0.40 -5.61 -7.55
CA ASP A 66 -0.62 -4.99 -6.70
C ASP A 66 -0.05 -3.88 -5.79
N LEU A 67 1.28 -3.75 -5.68
CA LEU A 67 1.91 -2.79 -4.78
C LEU A 67 1.89 -1.36 -5.31
N GLU A 68 1.85 -1.18 -6.63
CA GLU A 68 1.82 0.12 -7.33
C GLU A 68 2.81 1.17 -6.78
N LEU A 69 3.98 0.72 -6.31
CA LEU A 69 4.98 1.60 -5.70
C LEU A 69 5.73 2.40 -6.78
N GLU A 70 6.04 3.66 -6.45
CA GLU A 70 6.82 4.56 -7.32
C GLU A 70 8.33 4.24 -7.34
N TYR A 71 8.77 3.29 -6.51
CA TYR A 71 10.17 2.92 -6.34
C TYR A 71 10.42 1.50 -6.85
N GLU A 72 11.57 1.31 -7.47
CA GLU A 72 12.02 -0.04 -7.82
C GLU A 72 12.52 -0.80 -6.57
N LEU A 73 12.50 -2.13 -6.62
CA LEU A 73 12.94 -3.01 -5.53
C LEU A 73 14.31 -2.59 -4.93
N GLU A 74 15.28 -2.33 -5.80
CA GLU A 74 16.65 -1.99 -5.38
C GLU A 74 16.68 -0.61 -4.69
N GLU A 75 15.86 0.34 -5.13
CA GLU A 75 15.72 1.66 -4.49
C GLU A 75 15.08 1.54 -3.12
N LEU A 76 14.02 0.73 -2.97
CA LEU A 76 13.39 0.47 -1.68
C LEU A 76 14.37 -0.14 -0.68
N TRP A 77 15.15 -1.12 -1.12
CA TRP A 77 16.18 -1.74 -0.30
C TRP A 77 17.28 -0.75 0.11
N GLN A 78 17.78 0.05 -0.83
CA GLN A 78 18.85 1.01 -0.53
C GLN A 78 18.35 2.13 0.38
N ASN A 79 17.12 2.64 0.14
CA ASN A 79 16.51 3.69 0.95
C ASN A 79 16.23 3.24 2.39
N SER A 80 15.86 1.98 2.60
CA SER A 80 15.63 1.45 3.96
C SER A 80 16.90 1.34 4.80
N LEU A 81 18.06 1.21 4.14
CA LEU A 81 19.38 1.12 4.77
C LEU A 81 20.13 2.46 4.82
N GLY A 82 19.62 3.51 4.16
CA GLY A 82 20.32 4.79 4.00
C GLY A 82 20.71 5.48 5.32
N ASP A 83 19.93 5.26 6.38
CA ASP A 83 20.18 5.80 7.73
C ASP A 83 20.76 4.76 8.70
N VAL A 84 20.98 3.52 8.26
CA VAL A 84 21.54 2.44 9.09
C VAL A 84 23.07 2.52 9.01
N ASP A 85 23.69 3.10 10.04
CA ASP A 85 25.15 3.07 10.18
C ASP A 85 25.60 1.64 10.53
N LEU A 86 26.02 0.88 9.51
CA LEU A 86 26.49 -0.50 9.64
C LEU A 86 27.94 -0.60 10.17
N SER A 87 28.41 0.40 10.92
CA SER A 87 29.78 0.51 11.44
C SER A 87 30.14 -0.55 12.47
#